data_AF-A0A0L8BQK0-F1
#
_entry.id   AF-A0A0L8BQK0-F1
#
_cell.length_a   1.000
_cell.length_b   1.000
_cell.length_c   1.000
_cell.angle_alpha   90.00
_cell.angle_beta   90.00
_cell.angle_gamma   90.00
#
_symmetry.space_group_name_H-M   'P 1'
#
loop_
_entity.id
_entity.type
_entity.pdbx_description
1 polymer ?
#
loop_
_entity_poly.entity_id
_entity_poly.type
_entity_poly.pdbx_seq_one_letter_code
_entity_poly.pdbx_strand_id
1 'polypeptide(L)'
;MLRILTLLLSLISIFVFPAASAPETERVVLVLHLKGAIGPATAEYIRRGLQKANDRHLPLAVLEMDTPGGLDTSMREIIQAILASSVPVASFVAPSGARAASAGTYILYASHIAAMAPGTNLGAATPIAIGGDMFGGQKDERSDESDKDTAAKPQPTQTASEAKLVNDAVAYIRGLAELRGRNADWAERAVREAQSLSAAAAVQQKVVDFTAVSVDDLLKQAQGRTVHIGETDVVLETAGLISEDFVPDWRTRLLAVITDPNIAIILMIIGIYGLIFEFLTPGSVVPGTVGGISLLLGLYALAVLPVTYAGVGLILLGMGLLVAEAHAPSLGVLGVGGALALVLGAAILFDTETPGLQVSWPVLTGLGIASLGFSALVGRLAFGSRRRAVVTGGEQMIGIPGKVDSWAGASGYVLAHGERWQAVSSQALDAGENVKVIGRNGLTLEVARDEAKT
;
A
#
# COMPACT_ATOMS: atom_id res chain seq x y z
N MET A 1 -13.65 -84.00 -21.48
CA MET A 1 -12.61 -82.99 -21.76
C MET A 1 -13.15 -81.72 -22.42
N LEU A 2 -13.97 -81.82 -23.48
CA LEU A 2 -14.49 -80.64 -24.19
C LEU A 2 -15.29 -79.66 -23.31
N ARG A 3 -16.07 -80.16 -22.33
CA ARG A 3 -16.83 -79.33 -21.38
C ARG A 3 -15.99 -78.61 -20.32
N ILE A 4 -14.81 -79.15 -19.99
CA ILE A 4 -13.87 -78.52 -19.05
C ILE A 4 -13.09 -77.42 -19.77
N LEU A 5 -12.78 -77.64 -21.05
CA LEU A 5 -12.12 -76.65 -21.90
C LEU A 5 -13.01 -75.42 -22.15
N THR A 6 -14.31 -75.61 -22.41
CA THR A 6 -15.25 -74.49 -22.56
C THR A 6 -15.47 -73.71 -21.27
N LEU A 7 -15.47 -74.37 -20.11
CA LEU A 7 -15.56 -73.71 -18.81
C LEU A 7 -14.29 -72.92 -18.45
N LEU A 8 -13.10 -73.43 -18.83
CA LEU A 8 -11.84 -72.70 -18.68
C LEU A 8 -11.78 -71.46 -19.58
N LEU A 9 -12.22 -71.59 -20.84
CA LEU A 9 -12.29 -70.45 -21.78
C LEU A 9 -13.31 -69.39 -21.36
N SER A 10 -14.45 -69.79 -20.76
CA SER A 10 -15.41 -68.82 -20.21
C SER A 10 -14.89 -68.12 -18.95
N LEU A 11 -14.06 -68.80 -18.12
CA LEU A 11 -13.45 -68.17 -16.94
C LEU A 11 -12.34 -67.18 -17.31
N ILE A 12 -11.60 -67.44 -18.39
CA ILE A 12 -10.56 -66.52 -18.89
C ILE A 12 -11.16 -65.27 -19.53
N SER A 13 -12.35 -65.38 -20.14
CA SER A 13 -13.03 -64.23 -20.75
C SER A 13 -13.56 -63.20 -19.73
N ILE A 14 -13.64 -63.56 -18.43
CA ILE A 14 -14.06 -62.65 -17.34
C ILE A 14 -12.89 -61.83 -16.79
N PHE A 15 -11.64 -62.16 -17.15
CA PHE A 15 -10.44 -61.43 -16.72
C PHE A 15 -9.87 -60.47 -17.77
N VAL A 16 -10.60 -60.19 -18.86
CA VAL A 16 -10.29 -59.06 -19.73
C VAL A 16 -10.72 -57.79 -19.01
N PHE A 17 -9.88 -57.32 -18.08
CA PHE A 17 -9.94 -55.95 -17.61
C PHE A 17 -9.83 -55.05 -18.85
N PRO A 18 -10.74 -54.10 -19.08
CA PRO A 18 -10.49 -53.07 -20.06
C PRO A 18 -9.16 -52.43 -19.67
N ALA A 19 -8.19 -52.42 -20.59
CA ALA A 19 -7.00 -51.61 -20.43
C ALA A 19 -7.51 -50.20 -20.17
N ALA A 20 -7.41 -49.75 -18.92
CA ALA A 20 -7.67 -48.37 -18.58
C ALA A 20 -6.65 -47.58 -19.41
N SER A 21 -7.15 -46.86 -20.42
CA SER A 21 -6.38 -45.83 -21.09
C SER A 21 -5.74 -45.01 -19.97
N ALA A 22 -4.42 -44.93 -19.94
CA ALA A 22 -3.75 -43.97 -19.07
C ALA A 22 -4.45 -42.63 -19.29
N PRO A 23 -4.85 -41.90 -18.23
CA PRO A 23 -5.45 -40.59 -18.44
C PRO A 23 -4.49 -39.82 -19.34
N GLU A 24 -4.97 -39.34 -20.49
CA GLU A 24 -4.21 -38.38 -21.28
C GLU A 24 -3.75 -37.33 -20.28
N THR A 25 -2.44 -37.25 -20.04
CA THR A 25 -1.86 -36.20 -19.21
C THR A 25 -2.30 -34.90 -19.85
N GLU A 26 -3.27 -34.26 -19.22
CA GLU A 26 -3.89 -33.04 -19.69
C GLU A 26 -2.76 -32.06 -20.00
N ARG A 27 -2.55 -31.78 -21.28
CA ARG A 27 -1.44 -30.94 -21.71
C ARG A 27 -1.86 -29.51 -21.44
N VAL A 28 -1.25 -28.92 -20.44
CA VAL A 28 -1.67 -27.62 -19.91
C VAL A 28 -0.64 -26.56 -20.26
N VAL A 29 -1.11 -25.36 -20.59
CA VAL A 29 -0.32 -24.12 -20.55
C VAL A 29 -0.65 -23.39 -19.25
N LEU A 30 0.37 -23.02 -18.48
CA LEU A 30 0.16 -22.25 -17.25
C LEU A 30 0.08 -20.77 -17.60
N VAL A 31 -1.01 -20.11 -17.22
CA VAL A 31 -1.23 -18.68 -17.42
C VAL A 31 -0.95 -17.92 -16.13
N LEU A 32 -0.01 -16.99 -16.19
CA LEU A 32 0.42 -16.09 -15.13
C LEU A 32 -0.12 -14.70 -15.42
N HIS A 33 -0.88 -14.13 -14.48
CA HIS A 33 -1.48 -12.81 -14.64
C HIS A 33 -0.62 -11.73 -13.99
N LEU A 34 0.00 -10.88 -14.80
CA LEU A 34 0.76 -9.71 -14.36
C LEU A 34 -0.10 -8.46 -14.59
N LYS A 35 -0.84 -8.04 -13.55
CA LYS A 35 -1.74 -6.88 -13.60
C LYS A 35 -1.31 -5.81 -12.59
N GLY A 36 -1.28 -4.55 -13.04
CA GLY A 36 -0.91 -3.41 -12.21
C GLY A 36 0.60 -3.23 -12.06
N ALA A 37 1.01 -2.52 -11.00
CA ALA A 37 2.41 -2.18 -10.78
C ALA A 37 3.28 -3.41 -10.48
N ILE A 38 4.51 -3.40 -10.99
CA ILE A 38 5.50 -4.46 -10.74
C ILE A 38 6.23 -4.16 -9.43
N GLY A 39 5.98 -4.98 -8.43
CA GLY A 39 6.67 -4.95 -7.13
C GLY A 39 7.07 -6.35 -6.64
N PRO A 40 7.60 -6.47 -5.41
CA PRO A 40 8.16 -7.72 -4.91
C PRO A 40 7.15 -8.88 -4.85
N ALA A 41 5.88 -8.57 -4.53
CA ALA A 41 4.82 -9.58 -4.51
C ALA A 41 4.56 -10.17 -5.91
N THR A 42 4.53 -9.31 -6.94
CA THR A 42 4.37 -9.71 -8.33
C THR A 42 5.58 -10.51 -8.82
N ALA A 43 6.80 -10.07 -8.49
CA ALA A 43 8.02 -10.80 -8.85
C ALA A 43 8.05 -12.22 -8.25
N GLU A 44 7.72 -12.36 -6.96
CA GLU A 44 7.66 -13.67 -6.30
C GLU A 44 6.55 -14.55 -6.89
N TYR A 45 5.38 -13.98 -7.20
CA TYR A 45 4.29 -14.69 -7.87
C TYR A 45 4.73 -15.29 -9.22
N ILE A 46 5.36 -14.48 -10.08
CA ILE A 46 5.85 -14.92 -11.38
C ILE A 46 6.94 -15.97 -11.22
N ARG A 47 7.91 -15.75 -10.34
CA ARG A 47 8.99 -16.69 -10.06
C ARG A 47 8.46 -18.06 -9.63
N ARG A 48 7.49 -18.09 -8.72
CA ARG A 48 6.84 -19.34 -8.27
C ARG A 48 6.02 -20.00 -9.37
N GLY A 49 5.33 -19.21 -10.18
CA GLY A 49 4.58 -19.70 -11.33
C GLY A 49 5.48 -20.38 -12.35
N LEU A 50 6.59 -19.73 -12.72
CA LEU A 50 7.60 -20.31 -13.61
C LEU A 50 8.26 -21.53 -12.99
N GLN A 51 8.57 -21.52 -11.70
CA GLN A 51 9.08 -22.71 -11.01
C GLN A 51 8.09 -23.88 -11.10
N LYS A 52 6.79 -23.64 -10.85
CA LYS A 52 5.75 -24.67 -10.99
C LYS A 52 5.67 -25.20 -12.42
N ALA A 53 5.80 -24.33 -13.43
CA ALA A 53 5.84 -24.74 -14.82
C ALA A 53 7.06 -25.61 -15.13
N ASN A 54 8.24 -25.23 -14.62
CA ASN A 54 9.49 -26.00 -14.73
C ASN A 54 9.39 -27.35 -14.04
N ASP A 55 8.93 -27.42 -12.80
CA ASP A 55 8.78 -28.66 -12.03
C ASP A 55 7.82 -29.63 -12.75
N ARG A 56 6.76 -29.12 -13.38
CA ARG A 56 5.79 -29.90 -14.16
C ARG A 56 6.22 -30.16 -15.60
N HIS A 57 7.36 -29.60 -16.05
CA HIS A 57 7.86 -29.73 -17.41
C HIS A 57 6.80 -29.33 -18.46
N LEU A 58 6.10 -28.23 -18.19
CA LEU A 58 5.03 -27.77 -19.08
C LEU A 58 5.59 -27.32 -20.44
N PRO A 59 4.82 -27.46 -21.53
CA PRO A 59 5.28 -27.10 -22.87
C PRO A 59 5.44 -25.58 -23.07
N LEU A 60 4.71 -24.77 -22.31
CA LEU A 60 4.75 -23.32 -22.37
C LEU A 60 4.20 -22.71 -21.06
N ALA A 61 4.72 -21.55 -20.68
CA ALA A 61 4.09 -20.65 -19.72
C ALA A 61 3.71 -19.34 -20.43
N VAL A 62 2.50 -18.84 -20.18
CA VAL A 62 2.02 -17.56 -20.73
C VAL A 62 1.99 -16.53 -19.62
N LEU A 63 2.62 -15.38 -19.85
CA LEU A 63 2.56 -14.20 -19.00
C LEU A 63 1.59 -13.20 -19.62
N GLU A 64 0.34 -13.22 -19.16
CA GLU A 64 -0.68 -12.24 -19.57
C GLU A 64 -0.45 -10.93 -18.80
N MET A 65 -0.24 -9.83 -19.50
CA MET A 65 0.32 -8.61 -18.93
C MET A 65 -0.51 -7.36 -19.24
N ASP A 66 -0.84 -6.63 -18.17
CA ASP A 66 -1.34 -5.26 -18.17
C ASP A 66 -0.67 -4.46 -17.05
N THR A 67 0.39 -3.75 -17.39
CA THR A 67 1.23 -3.06 -16.41
C THR A 67 1.66 -1.66 -16.87
N PRO A 68 1.58 -0.65 -15.97
CA PRO A 68 2.18 0.66 -16.18
C PRO A 68 3.71 0.66 -15.95
N GLY A 69 4.28 -0.43 -15.43
CA GLY A 69 5.67 -0.48 -14.97
C GLY A 69 5.78 -0.79 -13.48
N GLY A 70 6.96 -0.54 -12.91
CA GLY A 70 7.22 -0.74 -11.49
C GLY A 70 8.72 -0.69 -11.17
N LEU A 71 9.10 -1.32 -10.07
CA LEU A 71 10.47 -1.28 -9.54
C LEU A 71 11.47 -2.00 -10.48
N ASP A 72 12.63 -1.39 -10.71
CA ASP A 72 13.72 -1.99 -11.51
C ASP A 72 14.19 -3.32 -10.92
N THR A 73 14.30 -3.42 -9.59
CA THR A 73 14.70 -4.66 -8.90
C THR A 73 13.73 -5.82 -9.19
N SER A 74 12.43 -5.59 -9.00
CA SER A 74 11.39 -6.59 -9.28
C SER A 74 11.30 -6.95 -10.77
N MET A 75 11.51 -5.98 -11.66
CA MET A 75 11.61 -6.23 -13.10
C MET A 75 12.79 -7.15 -13.43
N ARG A 76 13.99 -6.87 -12.89
CA ARG A 76 15.18 -7.69 -13.12
C ARG A 76 15.03 -9.09 -12.55
N GLU A 77 14.42 -9.25 -11.38
CA GLU A 77 14.10 -10.57 -10.80
C GLU A 77 13.19 -11.39 -11.72
N ILE A 78 12.13 -10.78 -12.28
CA ILE A 78 11.24 -11.46 -13.24
C ILE A 78 12.00 -11.86 -14.49
N ILE A 79 12.82 -10.95 -15.05
CA ILE A 79 13.61 -11.24 -16.26
C ILE A 79 14.60 -12.37 -16.01
N GLN A 80 15.31 -12.36 -14.88
CA GLN A 80 16.21 -13.45 -14.50
C GLN A 80 15.46 -14.79 -14.39
N ALA A 81 14.25 -14.79 -13.80
CA ALA A 81 13.43 -16.00 -13.73
C ALA A 81 13.00 -16.49 -15.12
N ILE A 82 12.68 -15.59 -16.06
CA ILE A 82 12.37 -15.95 -17.45
C ILE A 82 13.59 -16.53 -18.16
N LEU A 83 14.76 -15.91 -18.01
CA LEU A 83 16.00 -16.33 -18.65
C LEU A 83 16.52 -17.67 -18.10
N ALA A 84 16.28 -17.95 -16.81
CA ALA A 84 16.65 -19.20 -16.16
C ALA A 84 15.61 -20.33 -16.35
N SER A 85 14.46 -20.03 -16.97
CA SER A 85 13.37 -20.99 -17.14
C SER A 85 13.73 -22.07 -18.17
N SER A 86 13.56 -23.35 -17.81
CA SER A 86 13.64 -24.47 -18.75
C SER A 86 12.39 -24.60 -19.64
N VAL A 87 11.28 -24.00 -19.21
CA VAL A 87 10.03 -23.91 -19.97
C VAL A 87 9.99 -22.60 -20.74
N PRO A 88 9.63 -22.60 -22.04
CA PRO A 88 9.52 -21.36 -22.79
C PRO A 88 8.40 -20.47 -22.26
N VAL A 89 8.64 -19.16 -22.31
CA VAL A 89 7.75 -18.14 -21.75
C VAL A 89 7.25 -17.23 -22.87
N ALA A 90 5.93 -17.13 -23.01
CA ALA A 90 5.27 -16.22 -23.93
C ALA A 90 4.67 -15.03 -23.17
N SER A 91 5.15 -13.82 -23.40
CA SER A 91 4.49 -12.60 -22.91
C SER A 91 3.35 -12.21 -23.84
N PHE A 92 2.19 -11.93 -23.27
CA PHE A 92 0.99 -11.52 -23.98
C PHE A 92 0.41 -10.24 -23.39
N VAL A 93 0.51 -9.12 -24.11
CA VAL A 93 -0.10 -7.86 -23.67
C VAL A 93 -1.59 -7.91 -23.96
N ALA A 94 -2.41 -8.03 -22.92
CA ALA A 94 -3.84 -8.28 -23.03
C ALA A 94 -4.57 -7.93 -21.72
N PRO A 95 -5.90 -7.70 -21.75
CA PRO A 95 -6.79 -7.69 -22.94
C PRO A 95 -6.62 -6.43 -23.80
N SER A 96 -7.47 -6.23 -24.80
CA SER A 96 -7.53 -4.95 -25.53
C SER A 96 -7.66 -3.76 -24.55
N GLY A 97 -6.86 -2.72 -24.77
CA GLY A 97 -6.73 -1.57 -23.86
C GLY A 97 -5.64 -1.72 -22.79
N ALA A 98 -5.09 -2.91 -22.60
CA ALA A 98 -3.94 -3.14 -21.75
C ALA A 98 -2.65 -2.54 -22.32
N ARG A 99 -1.62 -2.48 -21.47
CA ARG A 99 -0.29 -1.99 -21.84
C ARG A 99 0.84 -2.79 -21.21
N ALA A 100 2.00 -2.77 -21.86
CA ALA A 100 3.27 -3.19 -21.28
C ALA A 100 4.22 -1.99 -21.27
N ALA A 101 4.01 -1.07 -20.34
CA ALA A 101 4.81 0.14 -20.22
C ALA A 101 6.00 -0.06 -19.27
N SER A 102 7.05 0.74 -19.45
CA SER A 102 8.22 0.78 -18.56
C SER A 102 8.81 -0.62 -18.34
N ALA A 103 8.89 -1.11 -17.10
CA ALA A 103 9.34 -2.45 -16.75
C ALA A 103 8.65 -3.59 -17.54
N GLY A 104 7.37 -3.41 -17.94
CA GLY A 104 6.66 -4.38 -18.78
C GLY A 104 7.31 -4.57 -20.16
N THR A 105 7.89 -3.50 -20.73
CA THR A 105 8.63 -3.56 -22.01
C THR A 105 9.84 -4.49 -21.87
N TYR A 106 10.61 -4.37 -20.79
CA TYR A 106 11.80 -5.21 -20.56
C TYR A 106 11.43 -6.68 -20.36
N ILE A 107 10.37 -6.96 -19.57
CA ILE A 107 9.87 -8.32 -19.33
C ILE A 107 9.42 -8.98 -20.65
N LEU A 108 8.71 -8.21 -21.48
CA LEU A 108 8.32 -8.65 -22.82
C LEU A 108 9.55 -8.95 -23.68
N TYR A 109 10.56 -8.08 -23.67
CA TYR A 109 11.80 -8.27 -24.44
C TYR A 109 12.59 -9.51 -24.01
N ALA A 110 12.54 -9.89 -22.73
CA ALA A 110 13.19 -11.10 -22.22
C ALA A 110 12.49 -12.40 -22.62
N SER A 111 11.19 -12.35 -22.92
CA SER A 111 10.36 -13.52 -23.19
C SER A 111 10.73 -14.22 -24.50
N HIS A 112 10.45 -15.52 -24.58
CA HIS A 112 10.75 -16.32 -25.77
C HIS A 112 9.80 -15.95 -26.92
N ILE A 113 8.52 -15.75 -26.61
CA ILE A 113 7.52 -15.20 -27.53
C ILE A 113 6.97 -13.91 -26.93
N ALA A 114 6.72 -12.92 -27.78
CA ALA A 114 6.04 -11.68 -27.44
C ALA A 114 4.83 -11.50 -28.37
N ALA A 115 3.65 -11.39 -27.80
CA ALA A 115 2.41 -11.15 -28.52
C ALA A 115 1.62 -10.00 -27.89
N MET A 116 0.77 -9.36 -28.69
CA MET A 116 -0.05 -8.23 -28.24
C MET A 116 -1.48 -8.34 -28.76
N ALA A 117 -2.45 -8.03 -27.91
CA ALA A 117 -3.83 -7.89 -28.34
C ALA A 117 -4.05 -6.59 -29.14
N PRO A 118 -4.98 -6.57 -30.10
CA PRO A 118 -5.35 -5.33 -30.77
C PRO A 118 -5.78 -4.25 -29.77
N GLY A 119 -5.38 -3.00 -30.02
CA GLY A 119 -5.67 -1.88 -29.11
C GLY A 119 -4.80 -1.80 -27.86
N THR A 120 -3.72 -2.58 -27.78
CA THR A 120 -2.71 -2.47 -26.71
C THR A 120 -1.48 -1.67 -27.17
N ASN A 121 -0.65 -1.25 -26.21
CA ASN A 121 0.60 -0.57 -26.47
C ASN A 121 1.75 -1.07 -25.58
N LEU A 122 2.99 -0.79 -26.00
CA LEU A 122 4.21 -0.99 -25.21
C LEU A 122 5.18 0.19 -25.36
N GLY A 123 6.19 0.26 -24.51
CA GLY A 123 7.25 1.28 -24.56
C GLY A 123 7.28 2.14 -23.31
N ALA A 124 7.63 3.43 -23.46
CA ALA A 124 7.84 4.37 -22.35
C ALA A 124 8.77 3.76 -21.28
N ALA A 125 9.95 3.32 -21.73
CA ALA A 125 10.90 2.51 -20.97
C ALA A 125 11.98 3.34 -20.27
N THR A 126 11.82 4.66 -20.21
CA THR A 126 12.77 5.57 -19.56
C THR A 126 12.79 5.33 -18.05
N PRO A 127 13.97 5.07 -17.44
CA PRO A 127 14.07 4.93 -16.00
C PRO A 127 13.94 6.31 -15.33
N ILE A 128 13.18 6.37 -14.24
CA ILE A 128 13.02 7.56 -13.42
C ILE A 128 13.60 7.31 -12.03
N ALA A 129 14.44 8.22 -11.55
CA ALA A 129 14.99 8.17 -10.21
C ALA A 129 13.96 8.71 -9.22
N ILE A 130 13.52 7.87 -8.30
CA ILE A 130 12.51 8.24 -7.32
C ILE A 130 13.23 8.78 -6.07
N GLY A 131 12.92 10.03 -5.69
CA GLY A 131 13.35 10.63 -4.42
C GLY A 131 14.68 11.40 -4.45
N GLY A 132 15.15 11.82 -5.62
CA GLY A 132 16.51 12.38 -5.81
C GLY A 132 16.71 13.89 -5.68
N ASP A 133 15.67 14.73 -5.66
CA ASP A 133 15.87 16.19 -5.84
C ASP A 133 15.31 17.07 -4.72
N MET A 134 15.77 16.85 -3.47
CA MET A 134 15.41 17.71 -2.32
C MET A 134 16.59 18.37 -1.60
N PHE A 135 17.84 18.02 -1.95
CA PHE A 135 19.02 18.76 -1.48
C PHE A 135 20.02 18.89 -2.62
N GLY A 136 20.05 20.06 -3.26
CA GLY A 136 20.97 20.38 -4.35
C GLY A 136 22.41 19.98 -4.04
N GLY A 137 22.84 18.89 -4.65
CA GLY A 137 24.22 18.41 -4.62
C GLY A 137 25.05 19.19 -5.64
N GLN A 138 25.70 20.24 -5.13
CA GLN A 138 26.94 20.86 -5.61
C GLN A 138 27.33 20.57 -7.08
N LYS A 139 27.11 21.57 -7.92
CA LYS A 139 27.80 21.70 -9.21
C LYS A 139 29.31 21.60 -8.98
N ASP A 140 29.93 20.52 -9.43
CA ASP A 140 31.35 20.50 -9.73
C ASP A 140 31.57 21.28 -11.04
N GLU A 141 31.59 22.60 -10.94
CA GLU A 141 32.18 23.47 -11.96
C GLU A 141 33.70 23.33 -11.85
N ARG A 142 34.29 22.36 -12.55
CA ARG A 142 35.65 22.54 -13.06
C ARG A 142 35.56 23.21 -14.41
N SER A 143 35.86 24.50 -14.37
CA SER A 143 36.18 25.35 -15.50
C SER A 143 37.25 24.71 -16.38
N ASP A 144 36.93 24.51 -17.65
CA ASP A 144 37.87 24.76 -18.73
C ASP A 144 37.12 25.49 -19.85
N GLU A 145 37.48 26.77 -20.01
CA GLU A 145 37.05 27.63 -21.09
C GLU A 145 37.63 27.15 -22.42
N SER A 146 36.77 26.96 -23.43
CA SER A 146 37.04 27.43 -24.81
C SER A 146 35.79 27.30 -25.70
N ASP A 147 35.12 28.43 -25.91
CA ASP A 147 34.70 28.97 -27.22
C ASP A 147 34.15 28.02 -28.30
N LYS A 148 32.82 28.07 -28.56
CA LYS A 148 32.22 28.80 -29.71
C LYS A 148 30.75 28.46 -29.96
N ASP A 149 30.04 29.53 -30.31
CA ASP A 149 28.68 29.64 -30.85
C ASP A 149 28.14 28.42 -31.61
N THR A 150 26.97 27.93 -31.20
CA THR A 150 25.85 27.67 -32.12
C THR A 150 24.54 27.52 -31.35
N ALA A 151 23.51 28.22 -31.83
CA ALA A 151 22.16 28.17 -31.31
C ALA A 151 21.56 26.76 -31.40
N ALA A 152 21.44 26.08 -30.27
CA ALA A 152 20.56 24.93 -30.09
C ALA A 152 19.76 25.13 -28.80
N LYS A 153 18.47 24.81 -28.86
CA LYS A 153 17.50 24.93 -27.76
C LYS A 153 18.05 24.26 -26.50
N PRO A 154 17.84 24.81 -25.29
CA PRO A 154 18.35 24.20 -24.07
C PRO A 154 17.60 22.89 -23.82
N GLN A 155 18.23 21.77 -24.13
CA GLN A 155 17.88 20.49 -23.51
C GLN A 155 18.31 20.59 -22.04
N PRO A 156 17.46 20.16 -21.07
CA PRO A 156 17.86 20.14 -19.68
C PRO A 156 19.11 19.28 -19.58
N THR A 157 20.19 19.85 -19.05
CA THR A 157 21.44 19.14 -18.81
C THR A 157 21.14 17.98 -17.86
N GLN A 158 20.99 16.77 -18.40
CA GLN A 158 20.83 15.56 -17.61
C GLN A 158 21.99 15.49 -16.62
N THR A 159 21.68 15.20 -15.36
CA THR A 159 22.73 15.01 -14.36
C THR A 159 23.62 13.82 -14.79
N ALA A 160 24.91 13.83 -14.44
CA ALA A 160 25.81 12.72 -14.78
C ALA A 160 25.29 11.36 -14.24
N SER A 161 24.50 11.37 -13.17
CA SER A 161 23.78 10.22 -12.62
C SER A 161 22.61 9.75 -13.50
N GLU A 162 21.78 10.65 -14.01
CA GLU A 162 20.67 10.31 -14.92
C GLU A 162 21.20 9.72 -16.22
N ALA A 163 22.24 10.32 -16.79
CA ALA A 163 22.87 9.81 -18.01
C ALA A 163 23.41 8.38 -17.81
N LYS A 164 23.99 8.09 -16.64
CA LYS A 164 24.43 6.72 -16.29
C LYS A 164 23.26 5.75 -16.19
N LEU A 165 22.17 6.14 -15.54
CA LEU A 165 20.97 5.29 -15.40
C LEU A 165 20.34 4.99 -16.77
N VAL A 166 20.19 6.00 -17.62
CA VAL A 166 19.68 5.83 -18.99
C VAL A 166 20.60 4.95 -19.81
N ASN A 167 21.92 5.14 -19.74
CA ASN A 167 22.86 4.31 -20.51
C ASN A 167 22.88 2.85 -20.04
N ASP A 168 22.77 2.58 -18.74
CA ASP A 168 22.60 1.20 -18.23
C ASP A 168 21.29 0.58 -18.74
N ALA A 169 20.18 1.32 -18.64
CA ALA A 169 18.87 0.88 -19.10
C ALA A 169 18.83 0.60 -20.61
N VAL A 170 19.52 1.41 -21.42
CA VAL A 170 19.70 1.18 -22.86
C VAL A 170 20.53 -0.08 -23.12
N ALA A 171 21.68 -0.22 -22.47
CA ALA A 171 22.52 -1.41 -22.62
C ALA A 171 21.74 -2.69 -22.27
N TYR A 172 20.97 -2.64 -21.19
CA TYR A 172 20.18 -3.76 -20.72
C TYR A 172 19.08 -4.17 -21.71
N ILE A 173 18.25 -3.21 -22.18
CA ILE A 173 17.16 -3.55 -23.12
C ILE A 173 17.70 -3.99 -24.49
N ARG A 174 18.81 -3.40 -24.95
CA ARG A 174 19.47 -3.81 -26.20
C ARG A 174 20.01 -5.22 -26.09
N GLY A 175 20.63 -5.59 -24.96
CA GLY A 175 21.08 -6.97 -24.72
C GLY A 175 19.92 -7.98 -24.77
N LEU A 176 18.77 -7.66 -24.18
CA LEU A 176 17.58 -8.51 -24.27
C LEU A 176 17.03 -8.59 -25.71
N ALA A 177 17.06 -7.46 -26.44
CA ALA A 177 16.65 -7.41 -27.84
C ALA A 177 17.52 -8.31 -28.72
N GLU A 178 18.84 -8.22 -28.58
CA GLU A 178 19.81 -9.02 -29.31
C GLU A 178 19.69 -10.50 -28.98
N LEU A 179 19.54 -10.83 -27.69
CA LEU A 179 19.33 -12.20 -27.21
C LEU A 179 18.10 -12.87 -27.85
N ARG A 180 17.05 -12.08 -28.14
CA ARG A 180 15.78 -12.58 -28.71
C ARG A 180 15.58 -12.22 -30.18
N GLY A 181 16.58 -11.62 -30.83
CA GLY A 181 16.49 -11.20 -32.24
C GLY A 181 15.41 -10.14 -32.52
N ARG A 182 15.06 -9.32 -31.52
CA ARG A 182 14.10 -8.21 -31.59
C ARG A 182 14.79 -6.90 -31.95
N ASN A 183 14.01 -5.89 -32.32
CA ASN A 183 14.53 -4.59 -32.73
C ASN A 183 15.19 -3.83 -31.56
N ALA A 184 16.52 -3.86 -31.53
CA ALA A 184 17.34 -3.19 -30.52
C ALA A 184 17.34 -1.66 -30.66
N ASP A 185 17.25 -1.14 -31.89
CA ASP A 185 17.26 0.31 -32.13
C ASP A 185 15.98 0.97 -31.67
N TRP A 186 14.83 0.31 -31.87
CA TRP A 186 13.59 0.75 -31.26
C TRP A 186 13.64 0.62 -29.74
N ALA A 187 14.20 -0.47 -29.22
CA ALA A 187 14.31 -0.67 -27.77
C ALA A 187 15.10 0.46 -27.11
N GLU A 188 16.19 0.92 -27.73
CA GLU A 188 16.93 2.09 -27.28
C GLU A 188 16.09 3.37 -27.32
N ARG A 189 15.35 3.64 -28.40
CA ARG A 189 14.45 4.80 -28.47
C ARG A 189 13.32 4.75 -27.45
N ALA A 190 12.81 3.56 -27.12
CA ALA A 190 11.82 3.40 -26.06
C ALA A 190 12.34 3.87 -24.70
N VAL A 191 13.66 3.78 -24.47
CA VAL A 191 14.32 4.25 -23.24
C VAL A 191 14.74 5.72 -23.34
N ARG A 192 15.42 6.14 -24.42
CA ARG A 192 15.95 7.50 -24.55
C ARG A 192 14.88 8.55 -24.86
N GLU A 193 13.86 8.17 -25.63
CA GLU A 193 12.84 9.09 -26.17
C GLU A 193 11.44 8.80 -25.59
N ALA A 194 11.33 7.86 -24.64
CA ALA A 194 10.06 7.37 -24.09
C ALA A 194 9.05 6.91 -25.17
N GLN A 195 9.56 6.44 -26.32
CA GLN A 195 8.72 6.04 -27.44
C GLN A 195 7.77 4.90 -27.05
N SER A 196 6.54 4.94 -27.57
CA SER A 196 5.55 3.85 -27.44
C SER A 196 5.05 3.40 -28.80
N LEU A 197 4.68 2.12 -28.93
CA LEU A 197 4.10 1.54 -30.14
C LEU A 197 2.77 0.88 -29.86
N SER A 198 1.87 0.94 -30.85
CA SER A 198 0.68 0.10 -30.90
C SER A 198 1.03 -1.33 -31.30
N ALA A 199 0.16 -2.30 -30.99
CA ALA A 199 0.34 -3.70 -31.35
C ALA A 199 0.70 -3.93 -32.82
N ALA A 200 0.03 -3.24 -33.75
CA ALA A 200 0.30 -3.38 -35.19
C ALA A 200 1.69 -2.83 -35.58
N ALA A 201 2.08 -1.67 -35.05
CA ALA A 201 3.38 -1.09 -35.32
C ALA A 201 4.53 -1.90 -34.69
N ALA A 202 4.28 -2.51 -33.53
CA ALA A 202 5.23 -3.36 -32.83
C ALA A 202 5.57 -4.63 -33.65
N VAL A 203 4.58 -5.25 -34.31
CA VAL A 203 4.83 -6.37 -35.23
C VAL A 203 5.63 -5.91 -36.44
N GLN A 204 5.24 -4.79 -37.06
CA GLN A 204 5.93 -4.24 -38.25
C GLN A 204 7.39 -3.92 -37.97
N GLN A 205 7.70 -3.40 -36.78
CA GLN A 205 9.06 -3.07 -36.38
C GLN A 205 9.81 -4.25 -35.75
N LYS A 206 9.26 -5.47 -35.72
CA LYS A 206 9.89 -6.66 -35.11
C LYS A 206 10.23 -6.46 -33.62
N VAL A 207 9.37 -5.73 -32.92
CA VAL A 207 9.39 -5.54 -31.47
C VAL A 207 8.65 -6.69 -30.78
N VAL A 208 7.54 -7.14 -31.38
CA VAL A 208 6.81 -8.34 -30.98
C VAL A 208 6.68 -9.30 -32.15
N ASP A 209 6.38 -10.56 -31.86
CA ASP A 209 6.35 -11.64 -32.84
C ASP A 209 5.07 -11.63 -33.70
N PHE A 210 3.92 -11.33 -33.08
CA PHE A 210 2.61 -11.27 -33.74
C PHE A 210 1.54 -10.62 -32.85
N THR A 211 0.37 -10.36 -33.42
CA THR A 211 -0.82 -9.96 -32.66
C THR A 211 -1.74 -11.16 -32.41
N ALA A 212 -2.33 -11.26 -31.23
CA ALA A 212 -3.29 -12.32 -30.88
C ALA A 212 -4.48 -11.76 -30.11
N VAL A 213 -5.70 -12.23 -30.37
CA VAL A 213 -6.91 -11.72 -29.69
C VAL A 213 -7.20 -12.38 -28.34
N SER A 214 -6.62 -13.55 -28.08
CA SER A 214 -6.78 -14.32 -26.85
C SER A 214 -5.57 -15.25 -26.65
N VAL A 215 -5.49 -15.87 -25.46
CA VAL A 215 -4.50 -16.92 -25.20
C VAL A 215 -4.63 -18.06 -26.21
N ASP A 216 -5.85 -18.50 -26.55
CA ASP A 216 -6.06 -19.55 -27.55
C ASP A 216 -5.53 -19.19 -28.94
N ASP A 217 -5.71 -17.93 -29.35
CA ASP A 217 -5.16 -17.43 -30.61
C ASP A 217 -3.63 -17.34 -30.57
N LEU A 218 -3.08 -16.92 -29.42
CA LEU A 218 -1.63 -16.96 -29.19
C LEU A 218 -1.08 -18.38 -29.33
N LEU A 219 -1.72 -19.36 -28.69
CA LEU A 219 -1.29 -20.76 -28.78
C LEU A 219 -1.34 -21.26 -30.21
N LYS A 220 -2.40 -20.94 -30.98
CA LYS A 220 -2.50 -21.31 -32.40
C LYS A 220 -1.37 -20.72 -33.24
N GLN A 221 -1.03 -19.45 -33.03
CA GLN A 221 0.03 -18.77 -33.78
C GLN A 221 1.45 -19.12 -33.32
N ALA A 222 1.59 -19.61 -32.08
CA ALA A 222 2.84 -20.11 -31.51
C ALA A 222 3.18 -21.54 -31.96
N GLN A 223 2.19 -22.30 -32.44
CA GLN A 223 2.37 -23.70 -32.86
C GLN A 223 3.46 -23.83 -33.92
N GLY A 224 4.41 -24.74 -33.67
CA GLY A 224 5.49 -25.07 -34.60
C GLY A 224 6.59 -24.01 -34.70
N ARG A 225 6.55 -22.94 -33.89
CA ARG A 225 7.66 -21.98 -33.81
C ARG A 225 8.82 -22.57 -33.02
N THR A 226 10.03 -22.26 -33.43
CA THR A 226 11.25 -22.61 -32.70
C THR A 226 11.65 -21.47 -31.78
N VAL A 227 11.94 -21.77 -30.51
CA VAL A 227 12.46 -20.82 -29.52
C VAL A 227 13.75 -21.34 -28.91
N HIS A 228 14.68 -20.43 -28.62
CA HIS A 228 15.97 -20.77 -28.03
C HIS A 228 15.89 -20.72 -26.50
N ILE A 229 16.10 -21.85 -25.84
CA ILE A 229 16.09 -22.02 -24.38
C ILE A 229 17.47 -22.53 -23.95
N GLY A 230 18.20 -21.73 -23.18
CA GLY A 230 19.59 -22.03 -22.85
C GLY A 230 20.43 -22.14 -24.13
N GLU A 231 20.99 -23.31 -24.39
CA GLU A 231 21.74 -23.64 -25.62
C GLU A 231 20.93 -24.50 -26.61
N THR A 232 19.64 -24.73 -26.34
CA THR A 232 18.79 -25.66 -27.09
C THR A 232 17.68 -24.96 -27.84
N ASP A 233 17.45 -25.36 -29.09
CA ASP A 233 16.29 -24.97 -29.87
C ASP A 233 15.12 -25.91 -29.58
N VAL A 234 14.00 -25.34 -29.12
CA VAL A 234 12.77 -26.08 -28.79
C VAL A 234 11.67 -25.68 -29.76
N VAL A 235 11.05 -26.66 -30.42
CA VAL A 235 9.86 -26.44 -31.25
C VAL A 235 8.63 -26.49 -30.37
N LEU A 236 7.78 -25.47 -30.46
CA LEU A 236 6.61 -25.32 -29.62
C LEU A 236 5.44 -26.20 -30.11
N GLU A 237 5.01 -27.11 -29.26
CA GLU A 237 3.81 -27.93 -29.45
C GLU A 237 2.67 -27.39 -28.57
N THR A 238 1.92 -26.43 -29.09
CA THR A 238 0.82 -25.74 -28.42
C THR A 238 -0.57 -26.27 -28.80
N ALA A 239 -0.66 -27.16 -29.78
CA ALA A 239 -1.92 -27.74 -30.25
C ALA A 239 -2.61 -28.54 -29.15
N GLY A 240 -3.87 -28.24 -28.83
CA GLY A 240 -4.63 -28.94 -27.80
C GLY A 240 -4.15 -28.69 -26.37
N LEU A 241 -3.37 -27.62 -26.14
CA LEU A 241 -3.09 -27.17 -24.78
C LEU A 241 -4.33 -26.51 -24.17
N ILE A 242 -4.63 -26.84 -22.91
CA ILE A 242 -5.69 -26.22 -22.12
C ILE A 242 -5.05 -25.18 -21.19
N SER A 243 -5.64 -24.00 -21.09
CA SER A 243 -5.17 -22.94 -20.18
C SER A 243 -5.53 -23.24 -18.73
N GLU A 244 -4.52 -23.30 -17.85
CA GLU A 244 -4.67 -23.35 -16.40
C GLU A 244 -4.18 -22.03 -15.81
N ASP A 245 -5.06 -21.31 -15.13
CA ASP A 245 -4.67 -20.10 -14.41
C ASP A 245 -3.86 -20.44 -13.15
N PHE A 246 -2.70 -19.82 -12.99
CA PHE A 246 -1.95 -19.89 -11.75
C PHE A 246 -2.52 -18.89 -10.74
N VAL A 247 -3.26 -19.40 -9.76
CA VAL A 247 -3.88 -18.55 -8.75
C VAL A 247 -2.85 -18.10 -7.69
N PRO A 248 -2.79 -16.79 -7.35
CA PRO A 248 -1.95 -16.30 -6.26
C PRO A 248 -2.33 -16.95 -4.92
N ASP A 249 -1.31 -17.38 -4.17
CA ASP A 249 -1.47 -17.92 -2.82
C ASP A 249 -1.74 -16.82 -1.79
N TRP A 250 -2.14 -17.22 -0.58
CA TRP A 250 -2.52 -16.28 0.47
C TRP A 250 -1.40 -15.30 0.84
N ARG A 251 -0.14 -15.75 0.78
CA ARG A 251 1.03 -14.90 1.07
C ARG A 251 1.19 -13.81 0.01
N THR A 252 1.15 -14.17 -1.28
CA THR A 252 1.21 -13.17 -2.36
C THR A 252 0.03 -12.21 -2.28
N ARG A 253 -1.18 -12.70 -1.97
CA ARG A 253 -2.35 -11.82 -1.77
C ARG A 253 -2.14 -10.85 -0.61
N LEU A 254 -1.61 -11.32 0.51
CA LEU A 254 -1.32 -10.47 1.68
C LEU A 254 -0.26 -9.43 1.34
N LEU A 255 0.83 -9.82 0.68
CA LEU A 255 1.88 -8.91 0.27
C LEU A 255 1.36 -7.86 -0.72
N ALA A 256 0.58 -8.27 -1.72
CA ALA A 256 -0.03 -7.36 -2.69
C ALA A 256 -0.95 -6.33 -2.01
N VAL A 257 -1.75 -6.76 -1.03
CA VAL A 257 -2.61 -5.88 -0.21
C VAL A 257 -1.77 -4.89 0.60
N ILE A 258 -0.70 -5.34 1.26
CA ILE A 258 0.15 -4.45 2.07
C ILE A 258 0.89 -3.44 1.18
N THR A 259 1.29 -3.83 -0.03
CA THR A 259 1.99 -2.95 -0.98
C THR A 259 1.05 -2.06 -1.80
N ASP A 260 -0.26 -2.09 -1.57
CA ASP A 260 -1.19 -1.14 -2.19
C ASP A 260 -1.10 0.23 -1.48
N PRO A 261 -0.85 1.34 -2.20
CA PRO A 261 -0.73 2.67 -1.61
C PRO A 261 -1.93 3.12 -0.76
N ASN A 262 -3.15 2.75 -1.16
CA ASN A 262 -4.37 3.11 -0.42
C ASN A 262 -4.42 2.35 0.90
N ILE A 263 -4.13 1.05 0.86
CA ILE A 263 -4.13 0.20 2.06
C ILE A 263 -2.99 0.60 2.99
N ALA A 264 -1.81 0.91 2.47
CA ALA A 264 -0.68 1.42 3.24
C ALA A 264 -1.05 2.68 4.04
N ILE A 265 -1.72 3.65 3.40
CA ILE A 265 -2.22 4.86 4.08
C ILE A 265 -3.27 4.53 5.13
N ILE A 266 -4.25 3.68 4.82
CA ILE A 266 -5.28 3.26 5.78
C ILE A 266 -4.65 2.60 7.01
N LEU A 267 -3.70 1.68 6.81
CA LEU A 267 -2.97 1.01 7.87
C LEU A 267 -2.17 2.00 8.72
N MET A 268 -1.48 2.95 8.10
CA MET A 268 -0.76 4.00 8.80
C MET A 268 -1.71 4.89 9.62
N ILE A 269 -2.88 5.25 9.09
CA ILE A 269 -3.90 6.04 9.81
C ILE A 269 -4.44 5.29 11.01
N ILE A 270 -4.86 4.02 10.83
CA ILE A 270 -5.28 3.14 11.92
C ILE A 270 -4.15 3.04 12.95
N GLY A 271 -2.92 2.97 12.47
CA GLY A 271 -1.72 2.97 13.27
C GLY A 271 -1.60 4.20 14.18
N ILE A 272 -1.63 5.38 13.56
CA ILE A 272 -1.52 6.68 14.23
C ILE A 272 -2.67 6.86 15.22
N TYR A 273 -3.92 6.64 14.81
CA TYR A 273 -5.07 6.80 15.71
C TYR A 273 -5.09 5.77 16.83
N GLY A 274 -4.73 4.51 16.57
CA GLY A 274 -4.63 3.47 17.60
C GLY A 274 -3.65 3.83 18.70
N LEU A 275 -2.49 4.38 18.33
CA LEU A 275 -1.51 4.90 19.29
C LEU A 275 -2.02 6.13 20.05
N ILE A 276 -2.69 7.07 19.37
CA ILE A 276 -3.30 8.23 20.03
C ILE A 276 -4.36 7.78 21.06
N PHE A 277 -5.21 6.81 20.71
CA PHE A 277 -6.24 6.29 21.61
C PHE A 277 -5.65 5.57 22.83
N GLU A 278 -4.58 4.78 22.67
CA GLU A 278 -3.89 4.15 23.79
C GLU A 278 -3.30 5.20 24.74
N PHE A 279 -2.74 6.28 24.20
CA PHE A 279 -2.17 7.37 25.00
C PHE A 279 -3.25 8.18 25.75
N LEU A 280 -4.42 8.35 25.12
CA LEU A 280 -5.58 9.03 25.71
C LEU A 280 -6.32 8.17 26.75
N THR A 281 -6.32 6.85 26.58
CA THR A 281 -7.00 5.90 27.47
C THR A 281 -6.01 4.83 27.94
N PRO A 282 -5.10 5.17 28.89
CA PRO A 282 -4.11 4.22 29.36
C PRO A 282 -4.76 2.96 29.92
N GLY A 283 -4.29 1.79 29.48
CA GLY A 283 -4.70 0.48 30.01
C GLY A 283 -5.68 -0.31 29.15
N SER A 284 -6.05 0.19 27.96
CA SER A 284 -6.91 -0.57 27.04
C SER A 284 -6.15 -1.60 26.21
N VAL A 285 -4.83 -1.43 25.98
CA VAL A 285 -3.85 -2.30 25.28
C VAL A 285 -4.19 -2.66 23.82
N VAL A 286 -5.46 -2.90 23.51
CA VAL A 286 -6.00 -3.30 22.22
C VAL A 286 -5.80 -2.20 21.17
N PRO A 287 -6.19 -0.92 21.39
CA PRO A 287 -5.94 0.14 20.42
C PRO A 287 -4.46 0.35 20.15
N GLY A 288 -3.61 0.29 21.18
CA GLY A 288 -2.15 0.42 21.03
C GLY A 288 -1.54 -0.74 20.26
N THR A 289 -2.00 -1.97 20.49
CA THR A 289 -1.48 -3.16 19.77
C THR A 289 -1.92 -3.16 18.31
N VAL A 290 -3.21 -2.92 18.05
CA VAL A 290 -3.74 -2.81 16.67
C VAL A 290 -3.05 -1.66 15.96
N GLY A 291 -2.92 -0.51 16.62
CA GLY A 291 -2.21 0.65 16.11
C GLY A 291 -0.75 0.35 15.78
N GLY A 292 -0.02 -0.27 16.70
CA GLY A 292 1.39 -0.64 16.51
C GLY A 292 1.58 -1.58 15.31
N ILE A 293 0.77 -2.64 15.19
CA ILE A 293 0.85 -3.58 14.07
C ILE A 293 0.50 -2.88 12.75
N SER A 294 -0.60 -2.14 12.70
CA SER A 294 -1.02 -1.43 11.49
C SER A 294 0.01 -0.38 11.06
N LEU A 295 0.63 0.34 12.01
CA LEU A 295 1.68 1.31 11.72
C LEU A 295 2.93 0.62 11.17
N LEU A 296 3.37 -0.49 11.76
CA LEU A 296 4.54 -1.25 11.27
C LEU A 296 4.31 -1.79 9.85
N LEU A 297 3.12 -2.30 9.56
CA LEU A 297 2.76 -2.76 8.21
C LEU A 297 2.73 -1.61 7.21
N GLY A 298 2.17 -0.45 7.59
CA GLY A 298 2.20 0.76 6.78
C GLY A 298 3.63 1.25 6.51
N LEU A 299 4.49 1.27 7.53
CA LEU A 299 5.91 1.64 7.40
C LEU A 299 6.69 0.66 6.50
N TYR A 300 6.40 -0.65 6.58
CA TYR A 300 6.96 -1.63 5.66
C TYR A 300 6.56 -1.32 4.21
N ALA A 301 5.31 -0.94 3.97
CA ALA A 301 4.87 -0.53 2.64
C ALA A 301 5.63 0.72 2.15
N LEU A 302 5.90 1.71 3.02
CA LEU A 302 6.73 2.86 2.66
C LEU A 302 8.18 2.49 2.31
N ALA A 303 8.72 1.40 2.87
CA ALA A 303 10.06 0.93 2.52
C ALA A 303 10.13 0.27 1.13
N VAL A 304 9.00 -0.24 0.63
CA VAL A 304 8.89 -0.88 -0.68
C VAL A 304 8.40 0.10 -1.75
N LEU A 305 7.58 1.07 -1.34
CA LEU A 305 6.95 2.03 -2.24
C LEU A 305 7.81 3.28 -2.45
N PRO A 306 7.69 3.90 -3.63
CA PRO A 306 8.36 5.16 -3.94
C PRO A 306 7.75 6.33 -3.15
N VAL A 307 8.32 6.64 -1.98
CA VAL A 307 7.81 7.66 -1.08
C VAL A 307 8.57 8.98 -1.18
N THR A 308 7.86 10.10 -1.01
CA THR A 308 8.48 11.42 -0.89
C THR A 308 8.75 11.76 0.58
N TYR A 309 9.95 12.26 0.88
CA TYR A 309 10.30 12.70 2.23
C TYR A 309 9.42 13.86 2.71
N ALA A 310 8.96 14.72 1.80
CA ALA A 310 8.02 15.79 2.10
C ALA A 310 6.68 15.25 2.63
N GLY A 311 6.13 14.21 1.99
CA GLY A 311 4.90 13.56 2.44
C GLY A 311 5.04 12.92 3.81
N VAL A 312 6.14 12.19 4.03
CA VAL A 312 6.46 11.59 5.34
C VAL A 312 6.57 12.69 6.41
N GLY A 313 7.29 13.78 6.13
CA GLY A 313 7.44 14.91 7.04
C GLY A 313 6.11 15.55 7.42
N LEU A 314 5.21 15.77 6.44
CA LEU A 314 3.88 16.31 6.69
C LEU A 314 3.00 15.38 7.52
N ILE A 315 3.08 14.06 7.31
CA ILE A 315 2.34 13.08 8.13
C ILE A 315 2.83 13.10 9.57
N LEU A 316 4.15 13.11 9.79
CA LEU A 316 4.73 13.20 11.14
C LEU A 316 4.35 14.51 11.82
N LEU A 317 4.38 15.64 11.10
CA LEU A 317 3.92 16.93 11.59
C LEU A 317 2.43 16.86 11.97
N GLY A 318 1.59 16.30 11.10
CA GLY A 318 0.16 16.16 11.34
C GLY A 318 -0.15 15.32 12.59
N MET A 319 0.54 14.18 12.74
CA MET A 319 0.48 13.36 13.94
C MET A 319 0.89 14.15 15.20
N GLY A 320 2.01 14.89 15.13
CA GLY A 320 2.48 15.71 16.25
C GLY A 320 1.49 16.79 16.66
N LEU A 321 0.84 17.45 15.70
CA LEU A 321 -0.19 18.46 15.95
C LEU A 321 -1.46 17.86 16.59
N LEU A 322 -1.88 16.67 16.16
CA LEU A 322 -3.01 15.96 16.76
C LEU A 322 -2.73 15.53 18.21
N VAL A 323 -1.52 15.03 18.49
CA VAL A 323 -1.08 14.70 19.85
C VAL A 323 -0.98 15.96 20.71
N ALA A 324 -0.48 17.08 20.15
CA ALA A 324 -0.42 18.34 20.86
C ALA A 324 -1.83 18.87 21.23
N GLU A 325 -2.81 18.77 20.33
CA GLU A 325 -4.21 19.12 20.62
C GLU A 325 -4.79 18.29 21.78
N ALA A 326 -4.42 17.00 21.86
CA ALA A 326 -4.87 16.12 22.93
C ALA A 326 -4.36 16.53 24.32
N HIS A 327 -3.12 17.03 24.42
CA HIS A 327 -2.54 17.49 25.69
C HIS A 327 -2.86 18.95 26.01
N ALA A 328 -2.95 19.80 25.00
CA ALA A 328 -3.23 21.22 25.13
C ALA A 328 -4.39 21.59 24.19
N PRO A 329 -5.66 21.37 24.62
CA PRO A 329 -6.83 21.63 23.77
C PRO A 329 -6.86 23.10 23.32
N SER A 330 -6.57 23.35 22.04
CA SER A 330 -6.33 24.68 21.45
C SER A 330 -7.58 25.25 20.78
N LEU A 331 -8.77 24.78 21.20
CA LEU A 331 -10.06 25.02 20.52
C LEU A 331 -10.11 24.39 19.10
N GLY A 332 -9.33 23.34 18.85
CA GLY A 332 -9.34 22.60 17.59
C GLY A 332 -8.45 23.17 16.50
N VAL A 333 -7.66 24.23 16.75
CA VAL A 333 -6.75 24.80 15.74
C VAL A 333 -5.64 23.83 15.38
N LEU A 334 -4.96 23.25 16.38
CA LEU A 334 -3.94 22.22 16.15
C LEU A 334 -4.57 20.94 15.58
N GLY A 335 -5.80 20.61 15.99
CA GLY A 335 -6.55 19.48 15.43
C GLY A 335 -6.81 19.60 13.92
N VAL A 336 -7.36 20.74 13.47
CA VAL A 336 -7.61 21.01 12.05
C VAL A 336 -6.30 21.12 11.26
N GLY A 337 -5.30 21.80 11.80
CA GLY A 337 -3.97 21.89 11.19
C GLY A 337 -3.31 20.52 11.02
N GLY A 338 -3.44 19.66 12.03
CA GLY A 338 -2.95 18.28 12.00
C GLY A 338 -3.68 17.42 10.97
N ALA A 339 -5.01 17.54 10.90
CA ALA A 339 -5.83 16.85 9.89
C ALA A 339 -5.45 17.28 8.46
N LEU A 340 -5.27 18.58 8.21
CA LEU A 340 -4.85 19.10 6.91
C LEU A 340 -3.44 18.62 6.55
N ALA A 341 -2.50 18.66 7.50
CA ALA A 341 -1.14 18.16 7.28
C ALA A 341 -1.13 16.66 6.96
N LEU A 342 -1.96 15.84 7.62
CA LEU A 342 -2.11 14.43 7.29
C LEU A 342 -2.67 14.19 5.88
N VAL A 343 -3.72 14.92 5.48
CA VAL A 343 -4.32 14.78 4.14
C VAL A 343 -3.34 15.21 3.05
N LEU A 344 -2.69 16.37 3.22
CA LEU A 344 -1.70 16.87 2.27
C LEU A 344 -0.48 15.94 2.21
N GLY A 345 0.01 15.50 3.37
CA GLY A 345 1.10 14.54 3.47
C GLY A 345 0.79 13.23 2.76
N ALA A 346 -0.41 12.66 2.98
CA ALA A 346 -0.87 11.45 2.31
C ALA A 346 -1.05 11.64 0.78
N ALA A 347 -1.51 12.82 0.35
CA ALA A 347 -1.70 13.13 -1.07
C ALA A 347 -0.37 13.22 -1.84
N ILE A 348 0.69 13.73 -1.21
CA ILE A 348 2.03 13.83 -1.82
C ILE A 348 2.95 12.67 -1.46
N LEU A 349 2.51 11.73 -0.61
CA LEU A 349 3.35 10.67 -0.04
C LEU A 349 3.94 9.76 -1.09
N PHE A 350 3.14 9.39 -2.09
CA PHE A 350 3.56 8.52 -3.18
C PHE A 350 3.74 9.33 -4.46
N ASP A 351 4.77 8.97 -5.22
CA ASP A 351 5.08 9.63 -6.48
C ASP A 351 3.93 9.46 -7.50
N THR A 352 3.27 10.58 -7.84
CA THR A 352 2.11 10.59 -8.74
C THR A 352 2.47 10.40 -10.22
N GLU A 353 3.75 10.44 -10.59
CA GLU A 353 4.19 10.31 -11.98
C GLU A 353 4.10 8.86 -12.50
N THR A 354 3.97 7.88 -11.59
CA THR A 354 3.77 6.47 -11.96
C THR A 354 2.28 6.10 -11.94
N PRO A 355 1.65 5.81 -13.10
CA PRO A 355 0.25 5.40 -13.14
C PRO A 355 0.04 4.12 -12.32
N GLY A 356 -0.98 4.09 -11.45
CA GLY A 356 -1.30 2.93 -10.62
C GLY A 356 -0.70 2.94 -9.20
N LEU A 357 0.19 3.88 -8.89
CA LEU A 357 0.71 4.12 -7.52
C LEU A 357 0.03 5.31 -6.82
N GLN A 358 -0.93 5.96 -7.50
CA GLN A 358 -1.65 7.12 -6.98
C GLN A 358 -2.68 6.72 -5.91
N VAL A 359 -2.80 7.57 -4.89
CA VAL A 359 -3.84 7.44 -3.86
C VAL A 359 -5.17 7.90 -4.43
N SER A 360 -6.21 7.10 -4.19
CA SER A 360 -7.55 7.43 -4.64
C SER A 360 -8.14 8.62 -3.86
N TRP A 361 -8.81 9.54 -4.56
CA TRP A 361 -9.54 10.66 -3.96
C TRP A 361 -10.54 10.26 -2.86
N PRO A 362 -11.29 9.14 -2.98
CA PRO A 362 -12.16 8.66 -1.90
C PRO A 362 -11.41 8.37 -0.60
N VAL A 363 -10.18 7.83 -0.68
CA VAL A 363 -9.36 7.56 0.50
C VAL A 363 -8.86 8.87 1.14
N LEU A 364 -8.39 9.82 0.33
CA LEU A 364 -7.94 11.13 0.82
C LEU A 364 -9.08 11.94 1.47
N THR A 365 -10.25 11.96 0.83
CA THR A 365 -11.44 12.64 1.37
C THR A 365 -11.98 11.95 2.62
N GLY A 366 -12.01 10.61 2.63
CA GLY A 366 -12.34 9.82 3.81
C GLY A 366 -11.40 10.10 4.99
N LEU A 367 -10.10 10.16 4.73
CA LEU A 367 -9.07 10.54 5.71
C LEU A 367 -9.33 11.94 6.29
N GLY A 368 -9.61 12.92 5.42
CA GLY A 368 -9.91 14.28 5.83
C GLY A 368 -11.16 14.35 6.72
N ILE A 369 -12.25 13.70 6.32
CA ILE A 369 -13.50 13.64 7.09
C ILE A 369 -13.28 12.97 8.44
N ALA A 370 -12.59 11.82 8.48
CA ALA A 370 -12.31 11.10 9.70
C ALA A 370 -11.48 11.95 10.68
N SER A 371 -10.45 12.64 10.18
CA SER A 371 -9.55 13.45 11.01
C SER A 371 -10.21 14.73 11.53
N LEU A 372 -11.03 15.38 10.71
CA LEU A 372 -11.84 16.52 11.14
C LEU A 372 -12.92 16.07 12.14
N GLY A 373 -13.57 14.93 11.91
CA GLY A 373 -14.55 14.34 12.82
C GLY A 373 -13.96 14.00 14.18
N PHE A 374 -12.77 13.40 14.21
CA PHE A 374 -12.02 13.12 15.43
C PHE A 374 -11.67 14.42 16.19
N SER A 375 -11.13 15.42 15.49
CA SER A 375 -10.81 16.72 16.08
C SER A 375 -12.04 17.41 16.67
N ALA A 376 -13.18 17.34 15.98
CA ALA A 376 -14.45 17.88 16.47
C ALA A 376 -14.97 17.13 17.71
N LEU A 377 -14.83 15.80 17.76
CA LEU A 377 -15.19 14.99 18.92
C LEU A 377 -14.34 15.35 20.14
N VAL A 378 -13.02 15.42 19.99
CA VAL A 378 -12.08 15.81 21.06
C VAL A 378 -12.41 17.23 21.54
N GLY A 379 -12.61 18.18 20.61
CA GLY A 379 -13.01 19.54 20.94
C GLY A 379 -14.33 19.60 21.73
N ARG A 380 -15.33 18.80 21.33
CA ARG A 380 -16.63 18.70 22.04
C ARG A 380 -16.46 18.13 23.45
N LEU A 381 -15.66 17.07 23.62
CA LEU A 381 -15.41 16.46 24.93
C LEU A 381 -14.62 17.40 25.84
N ALA A 382 -13.60 18.07 25.32
CA ALA A 382 -12.80 19.06 26.06
C ALA A 382 -13.66 20.25 26.51
N PHE A 383 -14.52 20.77 25.62
CA PHE A 383 -15.43 21.87 25.96
C PHE A 383 -16.51 21.45 26.96
N GLY A 384 -17.05 20.24 26.83
CA GLY A 384 -17.99 19.66 27.79
C GLY A 384 -17.38 19.43 29.17
N SER A 385 -16.10 19.03 29.22
CA SER A 385 -15.33 18.86 30.47
C SER A 385 -15.12 20.19 31.19
N ARG A 386 -14.75 21.26 30.46
CA ARG A 386 -14.58 22.61 31.04
C ARG A 386 -15.88 23.25 31.55
N ARG A 387 -17.04 22.78 31.09
CA ARG A 387 -18.36 23.24 31.55
C ARG A 387 -18.95 22.43 32.70
N ARG A 388 -18.33 21.31 33.10
CA ARG A 388 -18.72 20.63 34.32
C ARG A 388 -18.23 21.44 35.50
N ALA A 389 -19.15 21.85 36.37
CA ALA A 389 -18.81 22.46 37.64
C ALA A 389 -17.82 21.54 38.38
N VAL A 390 -16.79 22.12 38.99
CA VAL A 390 -15.79 21.38 39.77
C VAL A 390 -16.52 20.67 40.92
N VAL A 391 -16.63 19.33 40.87
CA VAL A 391 -17.33 18.52 41.89
C VAL A 391 -16.33 17.85 42.86
N THR A 392 -15.11 18.36 42.96
CA THR A 392 -14.08 17.80 43.86
C THR A 392 -13.28 18.89 44.54
N GLY A 393 -13.16 18.81 45.87
CA GLY A 393 -12.43 19.77 46.69
C GLY A 393 -13.37 20.68 47.50
N GLY A 394 -12.81 21.39 48.48
CA GLY A 394 -13.60 22.10 49.49
C GLY A 394 -14.41 23.32 49.05
N GLU A 395 -14.40 23.65 47.75
CA GLU A 395 -15.36 24.59 47.16
C GLU A 395 -16.76 23.97 47.05
N GLN A 396 -16.88 22.64 47.08
CA GLN A 396 -18.17 21.95 47.16
C GLN A 396 -18.91 22.26 48.47
N MET A 397 -18.19 22.63 49.53
CA MET A 397 -18.80 23.00 50.81
C MET A 397 -19.61 24.29 50.70
N ILE A 398 -19.26 25.20 49.79
CA ILE A 398 -19.93 26.49 49.64
C ILE A 398 -21.29 26.28 48.95
N GLY A 399 -22.37 26.66 49.63
CA GLY A 399 -23.75 26.51 49.17
C GLY A 399 -24.47 25.28 49.70
N ILE A 400 -23.80 24.36 50.40
CA ILE A 400 -24.42 23.20 51.04
C ILE A 400 -25.19 23.63 52.31
N PRO A 401 -26.39 23.09 52.56
CA PRO A 401 -27.09 23.28 53.83
C PRO A 401 -26.41 22.48 54.94
N GLY A 402 -26.30 23.09 56.11
CA GLY A 402 -25.81 22.47 57.34
C GLY A 402 -26.73 22.76 58.52
N LYS A 403 -26.50 22.09 59.64
CA LYS A 403 -27.24 22.28 60.88
C LYS A 403 -26.30 22.61 62.01
N VAL A 404 -26.63 23.59 62.84
CA VAL A 404 -25.81 23.97 63.99
C VAL A 404 -25.83 22.85 65.03
N ASP A 405 -24.66 22.33 65.39
CA ASP A 405 -24.49 21.29 66.43
C ASP A 405 -24.29 21.95 67.80
N SER A 406 -23.35 22.89 67.89
CA SER A 406 -23.08 23.65 69.11
C SER A 406 -22.55 25.04 68.77
N TRP A 407 -23.05 26.11 69.40
CA TRP A 407 -22.65 27.48 69.12
C TRP A 407 -22.28 28.26 70.39
N ALA A 408 -21.19 29.02 70.34
CA ALA A 408 -20.74 29.86 71.45
C ALA A 408 -20.05 31.14 70.95
N GLY A 409 -20.69 32.30 71.16
CA GLY A 409 -20.19 33.59 70.69
C GLY A 409 -20.26 33.70 69.15
N ALA A 410 -19.13 33.95 68.49
CA ALA A 410 -19.03 34.12 67.04
C ALA A 410 -18.59 32.85 66.29
N SER A 411 -18.42 31.72 67.00
CA SER A 411 -17.96 30.45 66.42
C SER A 411 -18.66 29.26 67.04
N GLY A 412 -18.69 28.14 66.32
CA GLY A 412 -19.27 26.90 66.80
C GLY A 412 -18.93 25.74 65.88
N TYR A 413 -19.74 24.69 65.97
CA TYR A 413 -19.68 23.52 65.12
C TYR A 413 -21.00 23.36 64.37
N VAL A 414 -20.90 23.04 63.08
CA VAL A 414 -22.04 22.73 62.22
C VAL A 414 -21.84 21.34 61.60
N LEU A 415 -22.93 20.62 61.44
CA LEU A 415 -22.97 19.39 60.66
C LEU A 415 -23.30 19.76 59.21
N ALA A 416 -22.33 19.61 58.31
CA ALA A 416 -22.49 19.87 56.88
C ALA A 416 -21.93 18.67 56.12
N HIS A 417 -22.69 18.18 55.13
CA HIS A 417 -22.31 17.03 54.32
C HIS A 417 -21.99 15.74 55.12
N GLY A 418 -22.61 15.55 56.28
CA GLY A 418 -22.43 14.38 57.15
C GLY A 418 -21.22 14.45 58.10
N GLU A 419 -20.45 15.53 58.08
CA GLU A 419 -19.27 15.74 58.92
C GLU A 419 -19.44 16.93 59.86
N ARG A 420 -18.73 16.93 61.00
CA ARG A 420 -18.71 18.03 61.97
C ARG A 420 -17.59 19.00 61.62
N TRP A 421 -17.98 20.21 61.23
CA TRP A 421 -17.06 21.28 60.83
C TRP A 421 -17.05 22.42 61.84
N GLN A 422 -15.87 23.01 62.07
CA GLN A 422 -15.78 24.26 62.81
C GLN A 422 -16.33 25.38 61.92
N ALA A 423 -17.16 26.25 62.46
CA ALA A 423 -17.80 27.32 61.71
C ALA A 423 -17.80 28.65 62.45
N VAL A 424 -17.82 29.74 61.69
CA VAL A 424 -17.93 31.12 62.17
C VAL A 424 -19.08 31.82 61.47
N SER A 425 -19.75 32.72 62.19
CA SER A 425 -20.84 33.53 61.64
C SER A 425 -20.79 34.93 62.24
N SER A 426 -21.18 35.93 61.46
CA SER A 426 -21.44 37.29 61.94
C SER A 426 -22.75 37.41 62.70
N GLN A 427 -23.60 36.38 62.66
CA GLN A 427 -24.88 36.29 63.36
C GLN A 427 -24.77 35.36 64.56
N ALA A 428 -25.51 35.64 65.64
CA ALA A 428 -25.70 34.70 66.73
C ALA A 428 -26.63 33.57 66.25
N LEU A 429 -26.16 32.33 66.33
CA LEU A 429 -26.88 31.13 65.92
C LEU A 429 -27.14 30.24 67.14
N ASP A 430 -28.30 29.59 67.17
CA ASP A 430 -28.65 28.62 68.22
C ASP A 430 -28.46 27.18 67.74
N ALA A 431 -28.23 26.26 68.69
CA ALA A 431 -28.10 24.85 68.40
C ALA A 431 -29.38 24.31 67.73
N GLY A 432 -29.22 23.63 66.59
CA GLY A 432 -30.30 23.06 65.80
C GLY A 432 -30.80 23.93 64.65
N GLU A 433 -30.31 25.17 64.49
CA GLU A 433 -30.68 26.02 63.35
C GLU A 433 -30.10 25.52 62.03
N ASN A 434 -30.84 25.77 60.93
CA ASN A 434 -30.36 25.51 59.57
C ASN A 434 -29.52 26.69 59.08
N VAL A 435 -28.36 26.37 58.52
CA VAL A 435 -27.39 27.33 58.02
C VAL A 435 -26.94 26.95 56.63
N LYS A 436 -26.52 27.93 55.84
CA LYS A 436 -25.90 27.73 54.54
C LYS A 436 -24.45 28.15 54.61
N VAL A 437 -23.57 27.30 54.10
CA VAL A 437 -22.14 27.62 54.02
C VAL A 437 -21.94 28.66 52.93
N ILE A 438 -21.41 29.83 53.29
CA ILE A 438 -21.18 30.95 52.38
C ILE A 438 -19.71 31.11 52.00
N GLY A 439 -18.80 30.51 52.77
CA GLY A 439 -17.37 30.53 52.51
C GLY A 439 -16.64 29.44 53.27
N ARG A 440 -15.36 29.23 52.93
CA ARG A 440 -14.47 28.33 53.67
C ARG A 440 -13.08 28.95 53.74
N ASN A 441 -12.53 29.02 54.94
CA ASN A 441 -11.14 29.38 55.17
C ASN A 441 -10.42 28.24 55.90
N GLY A 442 -9.64 27.45 55.15
CA GLY A 442 -8.96 26.26 55.67
C GLY A 442 -9.94 25.20 56.18
N LEU A 443 -9.88 24.90 57.47
CA LEU A 443 -10.75 23.94 58.17
C LEU A 443 -11.98 24.60 58.83
N THR A 444 -12.15 25.91 58.64
CA THR A 444 -13.26 26.68 59.22
C THR A 444 -14.24 27.10 58.12
N LEU A 445 -15.52 26.78 58.30
CA LEU A 445 -16.61 27.21 57.43
C LEU A 445 -17.13 28.58 57.86
N GLU A 446 -17.45 29.44 56.90
CA GLU A 446 -18.24 30.64 57.15
C GLU A 446 -19.69 30.33 56.81
N VAL A 447 -20.59 30.53 57.77
CA VAL A 447 -22.00 30.14 57.65
C VAL A 447 -22.92 31.32 57.93
N ALA A 448 -24.03 31.38 57.20
CA ALA A 448 -25.13 32.31 57.46
C ALA A 448 -26.41 31.52 57.72
N ARG A 449 -27.35 32.10 58.48
CA ARG A 449 -28.66 31.50 58.68
C ARG A 449 -29.31 31.28 57.30
N ASP A 450 -29.84 30.08 57.08
CA ASP A 450 -30.49 29.76 55.82
C ASP A 450 -31.88 30.42 55.81
N GLU A 451 -31.96 31.63 55.25
CA GLU A 451 -33.23 32.32 54.98
C GLU A 451 -33.94 31.65 53.80
N ALA A 452 -34.29 30.38 53.97
CA ALA A 452 -35.24 29.74 53.07
C ALA A 452 -36.60 30.45 53.26
N LYS A 453 -36.90 31.37 52.35
CA LYS A 453 -38.28 31.81 52.10
C LYS A 453 -39.17 30.58 51.98
N THR A 454 -40.17 30.51 52.86
CA THR A 454 -41.34 29.63 52.77
C THR A 454 -41.90 29.53 51.35
#